data_AF-A0A955H013-F1
#
_entry.id   AF-A0A955H013-F1
#
_cell.length_a   1.000
_cell.length_b   1.000
_cell.length_c   1.000
_cell.angle_alpha   90.00
_cell.angle_beta   90.00
_cell.angle_gamma   90.00
#
_symmetry.space_group_name_H-M   'P 1'
#
loop_
_entity.id
_entity.type
_entity.pdbx_description
1 polymer ?
#
loop_
_entity_poly.entity_id
_entity_poly.type
_entity_poly.pdbx_seq_one_letter_code
_entity_poly.pdbx_strand_id
1 'polypeptide(L)'
;MGLFGNDLPKRVTEVEFKEIMSRLYGKLDENERVEVEKLFRADLYESGREAGITQEEFGAGITWLKNNPRKHILEETDIELITKYFEEHLKD
;
A
#
# COMPACT_ATOMS: atom_id res chain seq x y z
N MET A 1 6.52 -2.14 37.33
CA MET A 1 7.33 -2.06 36.10
C MET A 1 6.36 -2.08 34.94
N GLY A 2 6.34 -1.00 34.14
CA GLY A 2 5.29 -0.75 33.14
C GLY A 2 5.39 -1.66 31.93
N LEU A 3 4.26 -2.27 31.58
CA LEU A 3 4.01 -3.00 30.34
C LEU A 3 4.05 -2.00 29.18
N PHE A 4 5.17 -1.87 28.47
CA PHE A 4 5.26 -1.13 27.20
C PHE A 4 5.68 -2.07 26.09
N GLY A 5 4.82 -3.03 25.78
CA GLY A 5 4.84 -3.78 24.53
C GLY A 5 3.64 -3.35 23.70
N ASN A 6 3.64 -2.10 23.22
CA ASN A 6 2.81 -1.74 22.07
C ASN A 6 3.77 -1.65 20.89
N ASP A 7 4.21 -2.81 20.39
CA ASP A 7 4.74 -2.87 19.04
C ASP A 7 3.59 -2.48 18.12
N LEU A 8 3.76 -1.35 17.43
CA LEU A 8 2.79 -0.91 16.43
C LEU A 8 2.68 -2.01 15.37
N PRO A 9 1.49 -2.18 14.74
CA PRO A 9 1.34 -3.13 13.65
C PRO A 9 2.38 -2.84 12.57
N LYS A 10 2.82 -3.90 11.87
CA LYS A 10 3.72 -3.75 10.73
C LYS A 10 3.08 -2.81 9.71
N ARG A 11 3.89 -1.87 9.22
CA ARG A 11 3.50 -0.86 8.25
C ARG A 11 4.47 -0.89 7.08
N VAL A 12 3.96 -0.66 5.88
CA VAL A 12 4.78 -0.33 4.72
C VAL A 12 5.20 1.13 4.85
N THR A 13 6.48 1.34 5.14
CA THR A 13 7.08 2.68 5.22
C THR A 13 7.20 3.32 3.84
N GLU A 14 7.47 4.63 3.78
CA GLU A 14 7.71 5.33 2.50
C GLU A 14 8.86 4.68 1.69
N VAL A 15 9.87 4.15 2.37
CA VAL A 15 11.01 3.48 1.72
C VAL A 15 10.57 2.17 1.09
N GLU A 16 9.87 1.31 1.84
CA GLU A 16 9.34 0.04 1.33
C GLU A 16 8.31 0.28 0.22
N PHE A 17 7.48 1.31 0.34
CA PHE A 17 6.55 1.70 -0.72
C PHE A 17 7.29 2.06 -2.00
N LYS A 18 8.38 2.86 -1.93
CA LYS A 18 9.20 3.17 -3.11
C LYS A 18 9.83 1.91 -3.73
N GLU A 19 10.24 0.94 -2.92
CA GLU A 19 10.74 -0.35 -3.42
C GLU A 19 9.64 -1.14 -4.15
N ILE A 20 8.43 -1.21 -3.58
CA ILE A 20 7.26 -1.82 -4.23
C ILE A 20 6.98 -1.12 -5.57
N MET A 21 6.93 0.22 -5.58
CA MET A 21 6.70 1.00 -6.81
C MET A 21 7.80 0.79 -7.84
N SER A 22 9.05 0.59 -7.41
CA SER A 22 10.15 0.23 -8.30
C SER A 22 9.99 -1.17 -8.90
N ARG A 23 9.40 -2.13 -8.19
CA ARG A 23 9.12 -3.48 -8.72
C ARG A 23 7.93 -3.49 -9.69
N LEU A 24 6.98 -2.58 -9.48
CA LEU A 24 5.86 -2.33 -10.38
C LEU A 24 6.28 -1.54 -11.64
N TYR A 25 7.49 -0.97 -11.66
CA TYR A 25 8.02 -0.26 -12.83
C TYR A 25 8.12 -1.19 -14.04
N GLY A 26 7.51 -0.79 -15.16
CA GLY A 26 7.44 -1.59 -16.38
C GLY A 26 6.41 -2.73 -16.35
N LYS A 27 5.67 -2.87 -15.24
CA LYS A 27 4.48 -3.74 -15.14
C LYS A 27 3.20 -2.92 -15.17
N LEU A 28 3.21 -1.80 -14.45
CA LEU A 28 2.16 -0.79 -14.47
C LEU A 28 2.64 0.43 -15.25
N ASP A 29 1.72 1.02 -16.00
CA ASP A 29 1.91 2.29 -16.66
C ASP A 29 2.12 3.42 -15.63
N GLU A 30 2.65 4.54 -16.09
CA GLU A 30 2.91 5.70 -15.21
C GLU A 30 1.65 6.17 -14.50
N ASN A 31 0.53 6.27 -15.21
CA ASN A 31 -0.73 6.73 -14.62
C ASN A 31 -1.24 5.74 -13.56
N GLU A 32 -1.10 4.44 -13.79
CA GLU A 32 -1.54 3.40 -12.86
C GLU A 32 -0.73 3.46 -11.57
N ARG A 33 0.59 3.62 -11.70
CA ARG A 33 1.48 3.82 -10.55
C ARG A 33 1.11 5.07 -9.76
N VAL A 34 0.81 6.17 -10.45
CA VAL A 34 0.35 7.41 -9.81
C VAL A 34 -0.98 7.20 -9.09
N GLU A 35 -1.89 6.38 -9.63
CA GLU A 35 -3.17 6.06 -9.00
C GLU A 35 -2.98 5.26 -7.71
N VAL A 36 -2.05 4.30 -7.69
CA VAL A 36 -1.66 3.55 -6.48
C VAL A 36 -1.07 4.49 -5.42
N GLU A 37 -0.19 5.41 -5.82
CA GLU A 37 0.37 6.39 -4.88
C GLU A 37 -0.71 7.30 -4.30
N LYS A 38 -1.64 7.78 -5.12
CA LYS A 38 -2.77 8.61 -4.65
C LYS A 38 -3.65 7.86 -3.65
N LEU A 39 -3.91 6.58 -3.88
CA LEU A 39 -4.76 5.76 -3.02
C LEU A 39 -4.24 5.71 -1.58
N PHE A 40 -2.92 5.55 -1.42
CA PHE A 40 -2.28 5.39 -0.10
C PHE A 40 -1.53 6.64 0.38
N ARG A 41 -1.65 7.76 -0.33
CA ARG A 41 -0.90 8.99 -0.04
C ARG A 41 -1.15 9.49 1.38
N ALA A 42 -2.39 9.41 1.85
CA ALA A 42 -2.75 9.90 3.17
C ALA A 42 -2.02 9.12 4.27
N ASP A 43 -2.01 7.79 4.16
CA ASP A 43 -1.40 6.89 5.14
C ASP A 43 0.13 6.95 5.07
N LEU A 44 0.70 7.05 3.86
CA LEU A 44 2.16 7.14 3.64
C LEU A 44 2.78 8.40 4.23
N TYR A 45 2.10 9.54 4.10
CA TYR A 45 2.61 10.84 4.54
C TYR A 45 1.95 11.33 5.82
N GLU A 46 1.30 10.44 6.57
CA GLU A 46 0.83 10.76 7.91
C GLU A 46 2.02 11.11 8.82
N SER A 47 1.81 12.06 9.73
CA SER A 47 2.87 12.51 10.63
C SER A 47 2.93 11.66 11.89
N GLY A 48 4.11 11.14 12.22
CA GLY A 48 4.39 10.52 13.53
C GLY A 48 4.69 9.04 13.44
N ARG A 49 4.48 8.32 14.56
CA ARG A 49 4.78 6.88 14.64
C ARG A 49 3.80 6.02 13.85
N GLU A 50 2.69 6.61 13.41
CA GLU A 50 1.64 5.96 12.62
C GLU A 50 1.86 6.11 11.11
N ALA A 51 2.94 6.79 10.67
CA ALA A 51 3.27 6.91 9.26
C ALA A 51 3.47 5.53 8.60
N GLY A 52 2.86 5.35 7.42
CA GLY A 52 2.95 4.14 6.61
C GLY A 52 1.69 3.29 6.65
N ILE A 53 1.59 2.37 5.69
CA ILE A 53 0.35 1.66 5.38
C ILE A 53 0.27 0.36 6.19
N THR A 54 -0.73 0.20 7.06
CA THR A 54 -0.96 -1.09 7.75
C THR A 54 -1.58 -2.14 6.83
N GLN A 55 -1.61 -3.39 7.29
CA GLN A 55 -2.30 -4.47 6.59
C GLN A 55 -3.80 -4.18 6.42
N GLU A 56 -4.44 -3.59 7.41
CA GLU A 56 -5.86 -3.22 7.37
C GLU A 56 -6.12 -2.09 6.36
N GLU A 57 -5.30 -1.03 6.37
CA GLU A 57 -5.39 0.08 5.42
C GLU A 57 -5.17 -0.40 3.99
N PHE A 58 -4.17 -1.26 3.79
CA PHE A 58 -3.91 -1.89 2.50
C PHE A 58 -5.12 -2.71 2.03
N GLY A 59 -5.66 -3.58 2.89
CA GLY A 59 -6.83 -4.40 2.59
C GLY A 59 -8.07 -3.58 2.26
N ALA A 60 -8.27 -2.44 2.94
CA ALA A 60 -9.33 -1.50 2.65
C ALA A 60 -9.15 -0.83 1.28
N GLY A 61 -7.93 -0.40 0.95
CA GLY A 61 -7.58 0.15 -0.36
C GLY A 61 -7.85 -0.83 -1.51
N ILE A 62 -7.38 -2.08 -1.39
CA ILE A 62 -7.62 -3.14 -2.39
C ILE A 62 -9.11 -3.45 -2.54
N THR A 63 -9.83 -3.54 -1.42
CA THR A 63 -11.28 -3.76 -1.44
C THR A 63 -12.01 -2.62 -2.14
N TRP A 64 -11.58 -1.37 -1.91
CA TRP A 64 -12.15 -0.21 -2.57
C TRP A 64 -11.91 -0.25 -4.09
N LEU A 65 -10.71 -0.60 -4.54
CA LEU A 65 -10.40 -0.78 -5.97
C LEU A 65 -11.34 -1.82 -6.60
N LYS A 66 -11.41 -3.02 -6.02
CA LYS A 66 -12.26 -4.11 -6.54
C LYS A 66 -13.75 -3.74 -6.61
N ASN A 67 -14.23 -2.95 -5.66
CA ASN A 67 -15.64 -2.51 -5.62
C ASN A 67 -15.92 -1.29 -6.53
N ASN A 68 -14.88 -0.58 -6.98
CA ASN A 68 -15.02 0.66 -7.75
C ASN A 68 -14.20 0.65 -9.06
N PRO A 69 -14.34 -0.36 -9.93
CA PRO A 69 -13.50 -0.51 -11.14
C PRO A 69 -13.66 0.61 -12.17
N ARG A 70 -14.69 1.46 -12.03
CA ARG A 70 -14.92 2.63 -12.92
C ARG A 70 -14.36 3.94 -12.34
N LYS A 71 -13.75 3.91 -11.16
CA LYS A 71 -13.23 5.10 -10.45
C LYS A 71 -11.72 5.24 -10.52
N HIS A 72 -11.03 4.18 -10.95
CA HIS A 72 -9.59 4.14 -11.18
C HIS A 72 -9.32 3.52 -12.55
N ILE A 73 -8.06 3.46 -12.93
CA ILE A 73 -7.60 2.91 -14.22
C ILE A 73 -7.00 1.50 -14.11
N LEU A 74 -6.71 1.03 -12.89
CA LEU A 74 -6.10 -0.28 -12.65
C LEU A 74 -7.00 -1.44 -13.13
N GLU A 75 -6.40 -2.39 -13.83
CA GLU A 75 -7.01 -3.67 -14.20
C GLU A 75 -6.93 -4.68 -13.05
N GLU A 76 -7.68 -5.78 -13.16
CA GLU A 76 -7.67 -6.84 -12.14
C GLU A 76 -6.27 -7.44 -11.94
N THR A 77 -5.52 -7.63 -13.03
CA THR A 77 -4.13 -8.09 -13.00
C THR A 77 -3.19 -7.14 -12.28
N ASP A 78 -3.43 -5.83 -12.38
CA ASP A 78 -2.61 -4.83 -11.68
C ASP A 78 -2.89 -4.89 -10.18
N ILE A 79 -4.16 -5.00 -9.81
CA ILE A 79 -4.58 -5.16 -8.41
C ILE A 79 -3.95 -6.42 -7.80
N GLU A 80 -3.88 -7.53 -8.55
CA GLU A 80 -3.19 -8.75 -8.13
C GLU A 80 -1.67 -8.54 -7.93
N LEU A 81 -1.01 -7.84 -8.84
CA LEU A 81 0.43 -7.52 -8.72
C LEU A 81 0.72 -6.61 -7.52
N ILE A 82 -0.11 -5.59 -7.31
CA ILE A 82 -0.03 -4.70 -6.15
C ILE A 82 -0.22 -5.52 -4.87
N THR A 83 -1.27 -6.35 -4.81
CA THR A 83 -1.56 -7.25 -3.66
C THR A 83 -0.36 -8.13 -3.34
N LYS A 84 0.22 -8.76 -4.35
CA LYS A 84 1.39 -9.63 -4.17
C LYS A 84 2.56 -8.89 -3.53
N TYR A 85 2.98 -7.76 -4.10
CA TYR A 85 4.18 -7.07 -3.62
C TYR A 85 3.98 -6.41 -2.26
N PHE A 86 2.80 -5.88 -1.98
CA PHE A 86 2.49 -5.35 -0.65
C PHE A 86 2.46 -6.44 0.42
N GLU A 87 1.87 -7.60 0.13
CA GLU A 87 1.87 -8.72 1.07
C GLU A 87 3.27 -9.25 1.39
N GLU A 88 4.21 -9.19 0.45
CA GLU A 88 5.62 -9.55 0.70
C GLU A 88 6.22 -8.67 1.82
N HIS A 89 5.91 -7.38 1.85
CA HIS A 89 6.43 -6.45 2.87
C HIS A 89 5.63 -6.47 4.18
N LEU A 90 4.35 -6.81 4.13
CA LEU A 90 3.47 -6.87 5.31
C LEU A 90 3.56 -8.20 6.08
N LYS A 91 4.09 -9.27 5.46
CA LYS A 91 4.27 -10.59 6.09
C LYS A 91 5.63 -10.76 6.81
N ASP A 92 6.62 -9.93 6.50
CA ASP A 92 7.96 -9.88 7.13
C ASP A 92 7.98 -8.97 8.36
#